data_AF-A0A836UF02-F1
#
_entry.id   AF-A0A836UF02-F1
#
_cell.length_a   1.000
_cell.length_b   1.000
_cell.length_c   1.000
_cell.angle_alpha   90.00
_cell.angle_beta   90.00
_cell.angle_gamma   90.00
#
_symmetry.space_group_name_H-M   'P 1'
#
loop_
_entity.id
_entity.type
_entity.pdbx_description
1 polymer ?
#
loop_
_entity_poly.entity_id
_entity_poly.type
_entity_poly.pdbx_seq_one_letter_code
_entity_poly.pdbx_strand_id
1 'polypeptide(L)'
;MTPSLRTLAIAVTVLCAGAVYGQARTIHTDHYYITYVPGTERTARRVAEVAEEIFPHLAAAFQYYDEFAPIHIRVRDDSDFGNGSASDYTNEVNIWASNLDWEIRGDHEWIRNVLTHEIAHVITLDKASKKWPFRYALLQVSRFDSNPDISFDLPLYYQNTTTWWVEGIAQMGPYALGWDTWDSHRDMVLRMAVLEDDMHSYGEMGSLSNRTGDYYGEMVYNQGFGLLVFIADQYGRDKVNELQEHIGFLSFEVAIRRVLGVTADQLYKDWVRYLDEQYSQQVSEIRAGGFHEGQNLGKAVNGGTLDYHPAWSPDGTKLAFISSEDRDYRIPHLVIHDFETGRNTSLDGYVDTRVSWSPDSRKVYFLRNRRSKSELAFYDLETEKEHFLSAGLRARDP
;
A
#
# COMPACT_ATOMS: atom_id res chain seq x y z
N MET A 1 1.32 -33.50 56.60
CA MET A 1 2.28 -33.20 55.53
C MET A 1 1.55 -33.32 54.21
N THR A 2 1.11 -32.17 53.70
CA THR A 2 0.23 -31.98 52.54
C THR A 2 0.93 -30.96 51.63
N PRO A 3 1.12 -31.22 50.33
CA PRO A 3 1.73 -30.24 49.44
C PRO A 3 0.66 -29.27 48.92
N SER A 4 1.09 -28.02 48.78
CA SER A 4 0.32 -26.86 48.35
C SER A 4 0.07 -26.85 46.83
N LEU A 5 -1.19 -26.67 46.44
CA LEU A 5 -1.58 -26.20 45.10
C LEU A 5 -1.41 -24.68 45.05
N ARG A 6 -0.46 -24.19 44.25
CA ARG A 6 -0.40 -22.79 43.83
C ARG A 6 -1.25 -22.66 42.56
N THR A 7 -2.41 -22.05 42.70
CA THR A 7 -3.30 -21.69 41.60
C THR A 7 -2.67 -20.56 40.81
N LEU A 8 -2.26 -20.86 39.57
CA LEU A 8 -1.85 -19.87 38.57
C LEU A 8 -3.12 -19.17 38.07
N ALA A 9 -3.32 -17.91 38.44
CA ALA A 9 -4.38 -17.08 37.87
C ALA A 9 -3.99 -16.73 36.42
N ILE A 10 -4.49 -17.52 35.47
CA ILE A 10 -4.48 -17.15 34.05
C ILE A 10 -5.49 -16.02 33.91
N ALA A 11 -4.99 -14.80 33.74
CA ALA A 11 -5.78 -13.70 33.22
C ALA A 11 -6.16 -14.06 31.78
N VAL A 12 -7.38 -14.59 31.61
CA VAL A 12 -8.01 -14.70 30.30
C VAL A 12 -8.32 -13.28 29.87
N THR A 13 -7.42 -12.66 29.13
CA THR A 13 -7.81 -11.55 28.25
C THR A 13 -8.70 -12.16 27.20
N VAL A 14 -10.01 -12.13 27.44
CA VAL A 14 -11.01 -12.38 26.41
C VAL A 14 -10.77 -11.32 25.34
N LEU A 15 -10.10 -11.73 24.26
CA LEU A 15 -10.20 -11.05 22.98
C LEU A 15 -11.68 -11.01 22.62
N CYS A 16 -12.34 -9.90 22.90
CA CYS A 16 -13.68 -9.58 22.39
C CYS A 16 -13.65 -9.33 20.87
N ALA A 17 -12.92 -10.13 20.11
CA ALA A 17 -13.00 -10.19 18.65
C ALA A 17 -14.17 -11.07 18.16
N GLY A 18 -14.73 -11.91 19.06
CA GLY A 18 -15.79 -12.85 18.71
C GLY A 18 -17.24 -12.31 18.77
N ALA A 19 -17.47 -11.07 19.22
CA ALA A 19 -18.83 -10.58 19.48
C ALA A 19 -19.43 -9.69 18.37
N VAL A 20 -18.65 -9.26 17.36
CA VAL A 20 -19.13 -8.36 16.29
C VAL A 20 -19.55 -9.12 15.02
N TYR A 21 -19.00 -10.31 14.77
CA TYR A 21 -19.29 -11.08 13.54
C TYR A 21 -20.63 -11.83 13.55
N GLY A 22 -21.37 -11.86 14.67
CA GLY A 22 -22.68 -12.51 14.76
C GLY A 22 -23.84 -11.78 14.06
N GLN A 23 -23.60 -10.62 13.44
CA GLN A 23 -24.64 -9.80 12.79
C GLN A 23 -24.24 -9.27 11.40
N ALA A 24 -23.26 -9.88 10.73
CA ALA A 24 -22.89 -9.47 9.38
C ALA A 24 -24.09 -9.60 8.41
N ARG A 25 -24.20 -8.66 7.48
CA ARG A 25 -25.19 -8.66 6.39
C ARG A 25 -24.48 -8.83 5.06
N THR A 26 -25.19 -9.37 4.07
CA THR A 26 -24.64 -9.58 2.73
C THR A 26 -25.53 -8.93 1.68
N ILE A 27 -24.94 -8.17 0.76
CA ILE A 27 -25.57 -7.75 -0.49
C ILE A 27 -25.15 -8.76 -1.56
N HIS A 28 -26.13 -9.27 -2.31
CA HIS A 28 -25.90 -10.13 -3.46
C HIS A 28 -26.01 -9.30 -4.74
N THR A 29 -25.08 -9.52 -5.65
CA THR A 29 -25.03 -8.90 -6.98
C THR A 29 -24.80 -10.00 -8.02
N ASP A 30 -24.62 -9.65 -9.29
CA ASP A 30 -24.44 -10.63 -10.36
C ASP A 30 -23.11 -11.37 -10.20
N HIS A 31 -22.06 -10.67 -9.73
CA HIS A 31 -20.70 -11.18 -9.70
C HIS A 31 -20.10 -11.25 -8.28
N TYR A 32 -20.75 -10.66 -7.27
CA TYR A 32 -20.19 -10.52 -5.93
C TYR A 32 -21.16 -10.83 -4.78
N TYR A 33 -20.57 -11.26 -3.66
CA TYR A 33 -21.20 -11.28 -2.33
C TYR A 33 -20.50 -10.28 -1.41
N ILE A 34 -21.17 -9.17 -1.09
CA ILE A 34 -20.58 -8.08 -0.31
C ILE A 34 -21.04 -8.20 1.15
N THR A 35 -20.13 -8.64 2.03
CA THR A 35 -20.37 -8.83 3.47
C THR A 35 -19.91 -7.63 4.27
N TYR A 36 -20.77 -7.11 5.15
CA TYR A 36 -20.52 -5.88 5.93
C TYR A 36 -21.17 -5.92 7.32
N VAL A 37 -20.74 -5.04 8.21
CA VAL A 37 -21.27 -4.91 9.58
C VAL A 37 -22.43 -3.90 9.62
N PRO A 38 -23.51 -4.12 10.41
CA PRO A 38 -24.61 -3.16 10.52
C PRO A 38 -24.14 -1.74 10.83
N GLY A 39 -24.75 -0.75 10.17
CA GLY A 39 -24.36 0.67 10.25
C GLY A 39 -23.43 1.13 9.12
N THR A 40 -22.85 0.22 8.35
CA THR A 40 -21.94 0.51 7.21
C THR A 40 -22.58 0.26 5.84
N GLU A 41 -23.91 0.12 5.79
CA GLU A 41 -24.64 -0.29 4.57
C GLU A 41 -24.45 0.67 3.39
N ARG A 42 -24.36 1.98 3.66
CA ARG A 42 -24.10 2.98 2.61
C ARG A 42 -22.77 2.71 1.90
N THR A 43 -21.73 2.41 2.68
CA THR A 43 -20.39 2.07 2.18
C THR A 43 -20.43 0.76 1.41
N ALA A 44 -21.09 -0.27 1.95
CA ALA A 44 -21.25 -1.56 1.26
C ALA A 44 -22.00 -1.44 -0.08
N ARG A 45 -23.02 -0.57 -0.17
CA ARG A 45 -23.72 -0.29 -1.43
C ARG A 45 -22.82 0.40 -2.45
N ARG A 46 -22.02 1.38 -2.02
CA ARG A 46 -21.04 2.03 -2.89
C ARG A 46 -20.01 1.03 -3.41
N VAL A 47 -19.54 0.12 -2.56
CA VAL A 47 -18.63 -0.97 -2.94
C VAL A 47 -19.27 -1.89 -3.97
N ALA A 48 -20.52 -2.30 -3.76
CA ALA A 48 -21.25 -3.14 -4.70
C ALA A 48 -21.42 -2.47 -6.08
N GLU A 49 -21.82 -1.19 -6.09
CA GLU A 49 -21.96 -0.39 -7.31
C GLU A 49 -20.64 -0.31 -8.09
N VAL A 50 -19.54 0.01 -7.39
CA VAL A 50 -18.22 0.14 -8.01
C VAL A 50 -17.70 -1.21 -8.49
N ALA A 51 -17.83 -2.27 -7.70
CA ALA A 51 -17.39 -3.62 -8.07
C ALA A 51 -18.07 -4.11 -9.35
N GLU A 52 -19.39 -3.92 -9.46
CA GLU A 52 -20.15 -4.28 -10.67
C GLU A 52 -19.81 -3.38 -11.86
N GLU A 53 -19.52 -2.11 -11.62
CA GLU A 53 -19.07 -1.19 -12.67
C GLU A 53 -17.73 -1.64 -13.28
N ILE A 54 -16.76 -2.05 -12.45
CA ILE A 54 -15.40 -2.37 -12.92
C ILE A 54 -15.28 -3.77 -13.51
N PHE A 55 -16.10 -4.74 -13.08
CA PHE A 55 -15.98 -6.14 -13.46
C PHE A 55 -15.91 -6.38 -14.98
N PRO A 56 -16.87 -5.91 -15.81
CA PRO A 56 -16.85 -6.20 -17.25
C PRO A 56 -15.61 -5.65 -17.94
N HIS A 57 -15.05 -4.55 -17.44
CA HIS A 57 -13.84 -3.95 -18.00
C HIS A 57 -12.59 -4.75 -17.62
N LEU A 58 -12.47 -5.21 -16.37
CA LEU A 58 -11.37 -6.08 -15.95
C LEU A 58 -11.44 -7.45 -16.63
N ALA A 59 -12.63 -8.04 -16.70
CA ALA A 59 -12.89 -9.27 -17.43
C ALA A 59 -12.46 -9.13 -18.90
N ALA A 60 -12.78 -8.01 -19.54
CA ALA A 60 -12.33 -7.75 -20.92
C ALA A 60 -10.81 -7.54 -21.03
N ALA A 61 -10.22 -6.75 -20.14
CA ALA A 61 -8.78 -6.46 -20.15
C ALA A 61 -7.94 -7.74 -20.01
N PHE A 62 -8.38 -8.68 -19.18
CA PHE A 62 -7.67 -9.94 -18.93
C PHE A 62 -8.22 -11.13 -19.71
N GLN A 63 -9.17 -10.91 -20.62
CA GLN A 63 -9.86 -11.95 -21.40
C GLN A 63 -10.40 -13.09 -20.53
N TYR A 64 -11.05 -12.71 -19.42
CA TYR A 64 -11.56 -13.60 -18.40
C TYR A 64 -13.08 -13.72 -18.53
N TYR A 65 -13.56 -14.78 -19.18
CA TYR A 65 -14.98 -14.96 -19.55
C TYR A 65 -15.58 -16.33 -19.15
N ASP A 66 -14.83 -17.15 -18.41
CA ASP A 66 -15.28 -18.48 -17.97
C ASP A 66 -16.21 -18.39 -16.75
N GLU A 67 -16.93 -19.48 -16.45
CA GLU A 67 -17.73 -19.61 -15.22
C GLU A 67 -16.88 -19.29 -13.98
N PHE A 68 -17.24 -18.23 -13.26
CA PHE A 68 -16.61 -17.86 -12.01
C PHE A 68 -17.61 -17.93 -10.88
N ALA A 69 -17.14 -18.43 -9.73
CA ALA A 69 -17.89 -18.32 -8.50
C ALA A 69 -17.94 -16.84 -8.09
N PRO A 70 -19.05 -16.35 -7.52
CA PRO A 70 -19.12 -14.98 -7.04
C PRO A 70 -17.98 -14.65 -6.08
N ILE A 71 -17.33 -13.50 -6.28
CA ILE A 71 -16.21 -13.05 -5.44
C ILE A 71 -16.77 -12.50 -4.12
N HIS A 72 -16.20 -12.94 -3.00
CA HIS A 72 -16.63 -12.51 -1.68
C HIS A 72 -15.88 -11.22 -1.28
N ILE A 73 -16.58 -10.09 -1.20
CA ILE A 73 -16.00 -8.82 -0.74
C ILE A 73 -16.37 -8.59 0.73
N ARG A 74 -15.37 -8.46 1.61
CA ARG A 74 -15.55 -8.08 3.02
C ARG A 74 -15.24 -6.62 3.21
N VAL A 75 -16.24 -5.85 3.63
CA VAL A 75 -16.13 -4.40 3.84
C VAL A 75 -15.92 -4.08 5.33
N ARG A 76 -14.80 -3.42 5.64
CA ARG A 76 -14.49 -2.89 6.97
C ARG A 76 -14.54 -1.37 6.96
N ASP A 77 -15.53 -0.81 7.65
CA ASP A 77 -15.71 0.65 7.83
C ASP A 77 -15.91 0.99 9.32
N ASP A 78 -15.38 0.13 10.19
CA ASP A 78 -15.37 0.27 11.64
C ASP A 78 -14.08 0.92 12.16
N SER A 79 -13.12 1.21 11.27
CA SER A 79 -11.84 1.84 11.58
C SER A 79 -11.44 2.91 10.56
N ASP A 80 -10.61 3.87 10.97
CA ASP A 80 -9.98 4.88 10.11
C ASP A 80 -8.62 4.44 9.57
N PHE A 81 -8.45 3.14 9.39
CA PHE A 81 -7.30 2.53 8.72
C PHE A 81 -7.71 2.19 7.28
N GLY A 82 -6.89 2.54 6.29
CA GLY A 82 -7.12 2.20 4.88
C GLY A 82 -6.18 1.08 4.43
N ASN A 83 -6.72 0.06 3.76
CA ASN A 83 -5.97 -1.05 3.17
C ASN A 83 -6.86 -1.91 2.25
N GLY A 84 -6.26 -2.78 1.46
CA GLY A 84 -6.90 -3.82 0.67
C GLY A 84 -6.13 -5.15 0.78
N SER A 85 -6.82 -6.26 0.56
CA SER A 85 -6.16 -7.52 0.25
C SER A 85 -7.05 -8.47 -0.55
N ALA A 86 -6.42 -9.28 -1.40
CA ALA A 86 -7.08 -10.30 -2.19
C ALA A 86 -6.51 -11.69 -1.90
N SER A 87 -7.37 -12.70 -2.02
CA SER A 87 -6.98 -14.10 -2.08
C SER A 87 -7.79 -14.79 -3.17
N ASP A 88 -7.09 -15.24 -4.19
CA ASP A 88 -7.64 -16.05 -5.28
C ASP A 88 -8.04 -17.44 -4.79
N TYR A 89 -7.27 -18.05 -3.87
CA TYR A 89 -7.58 -19.36 -3.30
C TYR A 89 -8.93 -19.41 -2.58
N THR A 90 -9.26 -18.39 -1.80
CA THR A 90 -10.57 -18.28 -1.13
C THR A 90 -11.60 -17.47 -1.91
N ASN A 91 -11.25 -16.96 -3.09
CA ASN A 91 -12.06 -16.05 -3.90
C ASN A 91 -12.59 -14.86 -3.09
N GLU A 92 -11.71 -14.25 -2.27
CA GLU A 92 -12.06 -13.24 -1.27
C GLU A 92 -11.26 -11.96 -1.48
N VAL A 93 -11.94 -10.82 -1.35
CA VAL A 93 -11.35 -9.49 -1.30
C VAL A 93 -11.74 -8.85 0.04
N ASN A 94 -10.76 -8.38 0.81
CA ASN A 94 -10.98 -7.59 2.00
C ASN A 94 -10.65 -6.13 1.69
N ILE A 95 -11.56 -5.22 2.05
CA ILE A 95 -11.30 -3.79 1.93
C ILE A 95 -11.53 -3.10 3.26
N TRP A 96 -10.66 -2.16 3.57
CA TRP A 96 -10.92 -1.15 4.57
C TRP A 96 -11.34 0.13 3.85
N ALA A 97 -12.55 0.60 4.15
CA ALA A 97 -13.21 1.63 3.35
C ALA A 97 -12.72 3.05 3.62
N SER A 98 -12.06 3.27 4.76
CA SER A 98 -11.35 4.52 4.99
C SER A 98 -10.21 4.65 3.98
N ASN A 99 -10.05 5.84 3.41
CA ASN A 99 -9.03 6.08 2.40
C ASN A 99 -7.65 5.73 2.96
N LEU A 100 -6.83 5.06 2.16
CA LEU A 100 -5.39 4.98 2.40
C LEU A 100 -4.79 6.34 2.01
N ASP A 101 -4.76 7.27 2.98
CA ASP A 101 -4.09 8.57 2.82
C ASP A 101 -2.60 8.38 3.06
N TRP A 102 -1.86 8.05 2.01
CA TRP A 102 -0.42 7.83 2.07
C TRP A 102 0.28 8.61 0.96
N GLU A 103 1.22 9.48 1.35
CA GLU A 103 1.78 10.53 0.48
C GLU A 103 2.53 10.03 -0.77
N ILE A 104 2.93 8.76 -0.78
CA ILE A 104 3.60 8.11 -1.92
C ILE A 104 2.66 7.32 -2.83
N ARG A 105 1.36 7.30 -2.52
CA ARG A 105 0.30 6.67 -3.31
C ARG A 105 -0.64 7.73 -3.87
N GLY A 106 -1.13 7.54 -5.10
CA GLY A 106 -1.90 8.54 -5.84
C GLY A 106 -3.25 8.98 -5.23
N ASP A 107 -3.76 10.14 -5.66
CA ASP A 107 -4.98 10.80 -5.17
C ASP A 107 -6.31 10.26 -5.77
N HIS A 108 -6.36 8.97 -6.12
CA HIS A 108 -7.53 8.38 -6.79
C HIS A 108 -8.70 8.13 -5.84
N GLU A 109 -9.91 7.95 -6.40
CA GLU A 109 -11.08 7.55 -5.60
C GLU A 109 -10.84 6.19 -4.96
N TRP A 110 -10.62 6.19 -3.64
CA TRP A 110 -10.14 5.03 -2.89
C TRP A 110 -10.87 3.73 -3.17
N ILE A 111 -12.21 3.72 -3.05
CA ILE A 111 -12.99 2.48 -3.15
C ILE A 111 -12.82 1.91 -4.55
N ARG A 112 -12.86 2.75 -5.58
CA ARG A 112 -12.57 2.32 -6.95
C ARG A 112 -11.15 1.83 -7.11
N ASN A 113 -10.15 2.57 -6.63
CA ASN A 113 -8.75 2.19 -6.79
C ASN A 113 -8.47 0.83 -6.13
N VAL A 114 -8.79 0.69 -4.83
CA VAL A 114 -8.56 -0.55 -4.08
C VAL A 114 -9.34 -1.72 -4.66
N LEU A 115 -10.61 -1.54 -5.01
CA LEU A 115 -11.39 -2.64 -5.59
C LEU A 115 -10.82 -3.07 -6.95
N THR A 116 -10.41 -2.11 -7.76
CA THR A 116 -9.87 -2.43 -9.09
C THR A 116 -8.55 -3.19 -8.96
N HIS A 117 -7.68 -2.77 -8.04
CA HIS A 117 -6.42 -3.44 -7.74
C HIS A 117 -6.64 -4.87 -7.20
N GLU A 118 -7.44 -5.02 -6.14
CA GLU A 118 -7.64 -6.32 -5.49
C GLU A 118 -8.41 -7.33 -6.37
N ILE A 119 -9.39 -6.86 -7.15
CA ILE A 119 -10.13 -7.74 -8.08
C ILE A 119 -9.24 -8.15 -9.26
N ALA A 120 -8.34 -7.28 -9.72
CA ALA A 120 -7.36 -7.65 -10.74
C ALA A 120 -6.44 -8.79 -10.26
N HIS A 121 -6.02 -8.80 -8.99
CA HIS A 121 -5.30 -9.93 -8.40
C HIS A 121 -6.11 -11.23 -8.48
N VAL A 122 -7.36 -11.23 -8.01
CA VAL A 122 -8.23 -12.43 -8.07
C VAL A 122 -8.35 -12.97 -9.50
N ILE A 123 -8.60 -12.10 -10.49
CA ILE A 123 -8.79 -12.49 -11.90
C ILE A 123 -7.49 -13.03 -12.51
N THR A 124 -6.37 -12.31 -12.34
CA THR A 124 -5.11 -12.67 -12.98
C THR A 124 -4.50 -13.94 -12.40
N LEU A 125 -4.63 -14.13 -11.09
CA LEU A 125 -4.13 -15.30 -10.39
C LEU A 125 -5.00 -16.54 -10.60
N ASP A 126 -6.34 -16.41 -10.60
CA ASP A 126 -7.22 -17.54 -10.94
C ASP A 126 -6.93 -18.04 -12.37
N LYS A 127 -6.81 -17.10 -13.33
CA LYS A 127 -6.45 -17.43 -14.72
C LYS A 127 -5.11 -18.15 -14.81
N ALA A 128 -4.09 -17.71 -14.06
CA ALA A 128 -2.80 -18.39 -14.00
C ALA A 128 -2.91 -19.79 -13.37
N SER A 129 -3.71 -19.94 -12.31
CA SER A 129 -3.91 -21.21 -11.61
C SER A 129 -4.53 -22.29 -12.50
N LYS A 130 -5.48 -21.91 -13.38
CA LYS A 130 -6.18 -22.82 -14.29
C LYS A 130 -5.27 -23.43 -15.37
N LYS A 131 -4.15 -22.78 -15.69
CA LYS A 131 -3.17 -23.28 -16.66
C LYS A 131 -2.16 -24.26 -16.07
N TRP A 132 -2.07 -24.31 -14.74
CA TRP A 132 -1.10 -25.16 -14.06
C TRP A 132 -1.60 -26.62 -14.01
N PRO A 133 -0.80 -27.61 -14.44
CA PRO A 133 -1.29 -28.98 -14.65
C PRO A 133 -1.60 -29.77 -13.35
N PHE A 134 -1.23 -29.27 -12.16
CA PHE A 134 -1.44 -29.98 -10.88
C PHE A 134 -1.85 -29.04 -9.74
N ARG A 135 -2.99 -29.29 -9.09
CA ARG A 135 -3.47 -28.51 -7.94
C ARG A 135 -3.01 -29.01 -6.54
N TYR A 136 -2.07 -29.98 -6.44
CA TYR A 136 -1.73 -30.63 -5.15
C TYR A 136 -0.21 -30.76 -4.80
N ALA A 137 0.12 -30.21 -3.62
CA ALA A 137 1.04 -30.56 -2.51
C ALA A 137 2.53 -30.94 -2.69
N LEU A 138 3.40 -30.18 -2.02
CA LEU A 138 4.68 -30.65 -1.46
C LEU A 138 4.55 -30.75 0.07
N LEU A 139 5.11 -31.81 0.68
CA LEU A 139 5.00 -32.07 2.12
C LEU A 139 6.11 -31.32 2.86
N GLN A 140 5.78 -30.24 3.59
CA GLN A 140 6.75 -29.55 4.44
C GLN A 140 6.50 -29.90 5.91
N VAL A 141 7.55 -30.33 6.61
CA VAL A 141 7.52 -30.53 8.06
C VAL A 141 8.28 -29.36 8.68
N SER A 142 7.57 -28.38 9.26
CA SER A 142 8.22 -27.28 9.97
C SER A 142 8.81 -27.78 11.28
N ARG A 143 10.09 -27.46 11.54
CA ARG A 143 10.84 -27.85 12.75
C ARG A 143 10.87 -26.73 13.80
N PHE A 144 10.12 -25.65 13.60
CA PHE A 144 10.17 -24.44 14.44
C PHE A 144 9.00 -24.28 15.40
N ASP A 145 7.99 -25.16 15.37
CA ASP A 145 6.92 -25.18 16.35
C ASP A 145 7.09 -26.31 17.38
N SER A 146 6.77 -25.97 18.63
CA SER A 146 6.76 -26.94 19.76
C SER A 146 5.63 -27.97 19.64
N ASN A 147 4.79 -27.83 18.62
CA ASN A 147 3.69 -28.72 18.27
C ASN A 147 3.69 -28.84 16.73
N PRO A 148 4.09 -29.98 16.14
CA PRO A 148 4.22 -30.09 14.69
C PRO A 148 2.82 -30.16 14.05
N ASP A 149 2.26 -29.02 13.70
CA ASP A 149 1.09 -28.96 12.85
C ASP A 149 1.53 -29.21 11.40
N ILE A 150 0.96 -30.24 10.78
CA ILE A 150 1.06 -30.45 9.34
C ILE A 150 0.26 -29.33 8.70
N SER A 151 0.95 -28.30 8.21
CA SER A 151 0.34 -27.23 7.41
C SER A 151 0.44 -27.55 5.92
N PHE A 152 -0.62 -27.22 5.19
CA PHE A 152 -0.70 -27.32 3.74
C PHE A 152 -0.70 -25.91 3.18
N ASP A 153 0.41 -25.46 2.59
CA ASP A 153 0.44 -24.21 1.83
C ASP A 153 1.37 -24.36 0.64
N LEU A 154 0.86 -24.02 -0.57
CA LEU A 154 1.52 -23.23 -1.63
C LEU A 154 0.94 -23.55 -3.01
N PRO A 155 0.46 -22.52 -3.74
CA PRO A 155 0.33 -22.59 -5.18
C PRO A 155 1.70 -22.33 -5.85
N LEU A 156 2.26 -23.32 -6.56
CA LEU A 156 3.57 -23.20 -7.22
C LEU A 156 3.64 -22.08 -8.28
N TYR A 157 2.50 -21.59 -8.79
CA TYR A 157 2.49 -20.47 -9.73
C TYR A 157 2.91 -19.14 -9.09
N TYR A 158 2.71 -18.95 -7.78
CA TYR A 158 3.20 -17.79 -7.04
C TYR A 158 4.73 -17.77 -6.96
N GLN A 159 5.37 -18.93 -6.83
CA GLN A 159 6.83 -19.01 -6.66
C GLN A 159 7.61 -18.73 -7.94
N ASN A 160 6.98 -18.89 -9.11
CA ASN A 160 7.62 -18.67 -10.41
C ASN A 160 7.38 -17.25 -10.97
N THR A 161 6.64 -16.41 -10.24
CA THR A 161 6.28 -15.06 -10.67
C THR A 161 6.86 -14.04 -9.69
N THR A 162 7.48 -13.01 -10.24
CA THR A 162 8.14 -11.95 -9.47
C THR A 162 7.12 -10.95 -8.91
N THR A 163 7.32 -10.46 -7.68
CA THR A 163 6.37 -9.57 -6.99
C THR A 163 6.06 -8.31 -7.81
N TRP A 164 7.06 -7.64 -8.38
CA TRP A 164 6.81 -6.44 -9.18
C TRP A 164 5.88 -6.68 -10.37
N TRP A 165 5.88 -7.89 -10.95
CA TRP A 165 4.96 -8.22 -12.03
C TRP A 165 3.54 -8.34 -11.50
N VAL A 166 3.37 -9.09 -10.41
CA VAL A 166 2.06 -9.33 -9.78
C VAL A 166 1.41 -7.99 -9.40
N GLU A 167 2.17 -7.12 -8.75
CA GLU A 167 1.67 -5.80 -8.39
C GLU A 167 1.49 -4.90 -9.61
N GLY A 168 2.47 -4.83 -10.51
CA GLY A 168 2.39 -3.97 -11.69
C GLY A 168 1.21 -4.31 -12.61
N ILE A 169 0.94 -5.60 -12.86
CA ILE A 169 -0.12 -6.01 -13.80
C ILE A 169 -1.51 -5.69 -13.25
N ALA A 170 -1.67 -5.73 -11.93
CA ALA A 170 -2.90 -5.32 -11.24
C ALA A 170 -3.20 -3.82 -11.44
N GLN A 171 -2.17 -2.99 -11.63
CA GLN A 171 -2.29 -1.54 -11.90
C GLN A 171 -2.43 -1.23 -13.40
N MET A 172 -1.81 -2.03 -14.27
CA MET A 172 -1.81 -1.80 -15.72
C MET A 172 -3.16 -2.06 -16.41
N GLY A 173 -3.94 -3.06 -15.96
CA GLY A 173 -5.30 -3.28 -16.50
C GLY A 173 -6.20 -2.05 -16.33
N PRO A 174 -6.29 -1.49 -15.11
CA PRO A 174 -7.02 -0.26 -14.80
C PRO A 174 -6.47 1.02 -15.43
N TYR A 175 -5.16 1.08 -15.73
CA TYR A 175 -4.51 2.24 -16.34
C TYR A 175 -5.21 2.73 -17.59
N ALA A 176 -5.64 1.80 -18.46
CA ALA A 176 -6.34 2.15 -19.69
C ALA A 176 -7.77 2.67 -19.49
N LEU A 177 -8.32 2.51 -18.29
CA LEU A 177 -9.65 2.95 -17.89
C LEU A 177 -9.60 4.22 -17.06
N GLY A 178 -8.41 4.65 -16.64
CA GLY A 178 -8.21 5.85 -15.82
C GLY A 178 -8.42 5.64 -14.32
N TRP A 179 -8.41 4.40 -13.80
CA TRP A 179 -8.86 4.10 -12.43
C TRP A 179 -7.73 3.84 -11.41
N ASP A 180 -6.66 3.16 -11.82
CA ASP A 180 -5.35 3.15 -11.13
C ASP A 180 -4.34 3.55 -12.21
N THR A 181 -3.83 4.78 -12.12
CA THR A 181 -3.08 5.39 -13.22
C THR A 181 -1.69 5.81 -12.83
N TRP A 182 -0.81 5.87 -13.83
CA TRP A 182 0.46 6.57 -13.68
C TRP A 182 0.18 8.06 -13.52
N ASP A 183 0.38 8.59 -12.32
CA ASP A 183 0.14 9.98 -11.98
C ASP A 183 1.44 10.72 -11.61
N SER A 184 1.33 12.02 -11.34
CA SER A 184 2.47 12.84 -11.00
C SER A 184 3.14 12.47 -9.67
N HIS A 185 2.43 11.83 -8.73
CA HIS A 185 3.00 11.41 -7.45
C HIS A 185 3.89 10.17 -7.64
N ARG A 186 3.38 9.16 -8.36
CA ARG A 186 4.18 7.96 -8.71
C ARG A 186 5.38 8.33 -9.58
N ASP A 187 5.18 9.25 -10.54
CA ASP A 187 6.25 9.75 -11.38
C ASP A 187 7.32 10.51 -10.58
N MET A 188 6.91 11.35 -9.62
CA MET A 188 7.83 12.04 -8.72
C MET A 188 8.66 11.04 -7.91
N VAL A 189 8.03 10.03 -7.31
CA VAL A 189 8.72 9.01 -6.52
C VAL A 189 9.73 8.25 -7.37
N LEU A 190 9.33 7.78 -8.56
CA LEU A 190 10.24 7.09 -9.48
C LEU A 190 11.37 8.00 -9.96
N ARG A 191 11.07 9.27 -10.27
CA ARG A 191 12.05 10.28 -10.71
C ARG A 191 13.09 10.53 -9.64
N MET A 192 12.69 10.72 -8.39
CA MET A 192 13.63 10.93 -7.29
C MET A 192 14.52 9.71 -7.08
N ALA A 193 13.95 8.50 -7.12
CA ALA A 193 14.74 7.27 -7.03
C ALA A 193 15.80 7.16 -8.13
N VAL A 194 15.49 7.57 -9.37
CA VAL A 194 16.46 7.58 -10.47
C VAL A 194 17.53 8.66 -10.27
N LEU A 195 17.14 9.89 -9.95
CA LEU A 195 18.06 11.02 -9.79
C LEU A 195 18.98 10.88 -8.58
N GLU A 196 18.57 10.11 -7.57
CA GLU A 196 19.33 9.87 -6.33
C GLU A 196 20.06 8.51 -6.33
N ASP A 197 20.03 7.75 -7.43
CA ASP A 197 20.62 6.41 -7.53
C ASP A 197 20.09 5.43 -6.45
N ASP A 198 18.79 5.50 -6.17
CA ASP A 198 18.08 4.73 -5.13
C ASP A 198 17.05 3.73 -5.69
N MET A 199 17.08 3.48 -7.00
CA MET A 199 16.24 2.47 -7.64
C MET A 199 16.51 1.07 -7.08
N HIS A 200 15.45 0.29 -6.87
CA HIS A 200 15.59 -1.16 -6.66
C HIS A 200 16.14 -1.81 -7.92
N SER A 201 17.16 -2.65 -7.78
CA SER A 201 17.61 -3.56 -8.83
C SER A 201 16.50 -4.55 -9.24
N TYR A 202 16.67 -5.18 -10.41
CA TYR A 202 15.73 -6.19 -10.90
C TYR A 202 15.48 -7.32 -9.88
N GLY A 203 16.51 -7.74 -9.14
CA GLY A 203 16.37 -8.75 -8.09
C GLY A 203 15.62 -8.24 -6.86
N GLU A 204 15.86 -6.99 -6.46
CA GLU A 204 15.19 -6.37 -5.30
C GLU A 204 13.70 -6.18 -5.54
N MET A 205 13.30 -5.85 -6.77
CA MET A 205 11.90 -5.81 -7.21
C MET A 205 11.17 -7.17 -7.07
N GLY A 206 11.90 -8.27 -6.89
CA GLY A 206 11.34 -9.61 -6.76
C GLY A 206 10.69 -9.94 -5.43
N SER A 207 10.79 -9.07 -4.41
CA SER A 207 10.16 -9.28 -3.11
C SER A 207 9.94 -7.97 -2.36
N LEU A 208 8.79 -7.83 -1.68
CA LEU A 208 8.52 -6.72 -0.75
C LEU A 208 9.47 -6.69 0.46
N SER A 209 10.20 -7.77 0.73
CA SER A 209 11.08 -7.89 1.89
C SER A 209 12.56 -7.58 1.63
N ASN A 210 12.95 -7.33 0.37
CA ASN A 210 14.35 -7.16 -0.01
C ASN A 210 14.98 -5.89 0.57
N ARG A 211 14.24 -4.77 0.58
CA ARG A 211 14.60 -3.56 1.33
C ARG A 211 13.49 -3.26 2.32
N THR A 212 13.87 -2.97 3.56
CA THR A 212 12.90 -2.73 4.64
C THR A 212 12.45 -1.27 4.64
N GLY A 213 11.15 -1.01 4.58
CA GLY A 213 10.60 0.35 4.59
C GLY A 213 9.31 0.40 3.83
N ASP A 214 8.32 1.14 4.32
CA ASP A 214 7.06 1.29 3.59
C ASP A 214 7.33 1.98 2.25
N TYR A 215 8.23 2.98 2.22
CA TYR A 215 8.76 3.57 0.98
C TYR A 215 9.31 2.52 -0.01
N TYR A 216 10.20 1.63 0.46
CA TYR A 216 10.79 0.62 -0.41
C TYR A 216 9.79 -0.47 -0.80
N GLY A 217 8.79 -0.75 0.04
CA GLY A 217 7.66 -1.58 -0.30
C GLY A 217 6.87 -1.00 -1.47
N GLU A 218 6.42 0.25 -1.37
CA GLU A 218 5.70 0.95 -2.46
C GLU A 218 6.55 1.07 -3.73
N MET A 219 7.88 1.22 -3.61
CA MET A 219 8.78 1.23 -4.77
C MET A 219 8.76 -0.06 -5.58
N VAL A 220 8.38 -1.21 -5.01
CA VAL A 220 8.15 -2.45 -5.79
C VAL A 220 6.92 -2.29 -6.69
N TYR A 221 5.85 -1.66 -6.21
CA TYR A 221 4.64 -1.36 -6.98
C TYR A 221 4.94 -0.33 -8.06
N ASN A 222 5.53 0.82 -7.69
CA ASN A 222 5.84 1.91 -8.62
C ASN A 222 6.81 1.48 -9.72
N GLN A 223 7.88 0.76 -9.38
CA GLN A 223 8.80 0.24 -10.40
C GLN A 223 8.17 -0.86 -11.24
N GLY A 224 7.36 -1.74 -10.64
CA GLY A 224 6.66 -2.78 -11.36
C GLY A 224 5.72 -2.21 -12.42
N PHE A 225 4.88 -1.27 -12.04
CA PHE A 225 3.97 -0.59 -12.95
C PHE A 225 4.72 0.25 -13.99
N GLY A 226 5.73 1.03 -13.59
CA GLY A 226 6.54 1.83 -14.51
C GLY A 226 7.27 0.99 -15.57
N LEU A 227 7.74 -0.20 -15.19
CA LEU A 227 8.35 -1.14 -16.14
C LEU A 227 7.32 -1.72 -17.12
N LEU A 228 6.09 -1.97 -16.69
CA LEU A 228 5.01 -2.40 -17.61
C LEU A 228 4.60 -1.30 -18.58
N VAL A 229 4.55 -0.04 -18.12
CA VAL A 229 4.33 1.12 -19.00
C VAL A 229 5.44 1.18 -20.05
N PHE A 230 6.70 1.06 -19.64
CA PHE A 230 7.84 1.00 -20.56
C PHE A 230 7.74 -0.15 -21.56
N ILE A 231 7.37 -1.36 -21.12
CA ILE A 231 7.17 -2.51 -22.02
C ILE A 231 6.07 -2.21 -23.03
N ALA A 232 4.94 -1.66 -22.58
CA ALA A 232 3.82 -1.33 -23.45
C ALA A 232 4.21 -0.26 -24.49
N ASP A 233 4.99 0.73 -24.10
CA ASP A 233 5.42 1.83 -24.96
C ASP A 233 6.50 1.41 -25.96
N GLN A 234 7.48 0.61 -25.55
CA GLN A 234 8.62 0.23 -26.40
C GLN A 234 8.39 -1.02 -27.24
N TYR A 235 7.63 -1.99 -26.72
CA TYR A 235 7.43 -3.29 -27.36
C TYR A 235 5.99 -3.50 -27.86
N GLY A 236 5.05 -2.67 -27.43
CA GLY A 236 3.63 -2.79 -27.73
C GLY A 236 2.84 -3.39 -26.58
N ARG A 237 1.62 -2.88 -26.39
CA ARG A 237 0.74 -3.29 -25.30
C ARG A 237 0.32 -4.76 -25.38
N ASP A 238 0.22 -5.32 -26.58
CA ASP A 238 -0.04 -6.74 -26.82
C ASP A 238 1.03 -7.64 -26.19
N LYS A 239 2.28 -7.16 -26.07
CA LYS A 239 3.37 -7.91 -25.44
C LYS A 239 3.21 -8.07 -23.94
N VAL A 240 2.61 -7.11 -23.26
CA VAL A 240 2.25 -7.24 -21.83
C VAL A 240 1.26 -8.40 -21.65
N ASN A 241 0.25 -8.49 -22.52
CA ASN A 241 -0.71 -9.59 -22.50
C ASN A 241 -0.05 -10.93 -22.84
N GLU A 242 0.84 -10.97 -23.84
CA GLU A 242 1.56 -12.18 -24.22
C GLU A 242 2.48 -12.70 -23.09
N LEU A 243 3.10 -11.80 -22.32
CA LEU A 243 3.85 -12.16 -21.11
C LEU A 243 2.95 -12.80 -20.04
N GLN A 244 1.77 -12.24 -19.80
CA GLN A 244 0.77 -12.81 -18.88
C GLN A 244 0.40 -14.26 -19.26
N GLU A 245 0.37 -14.57 -20.57
CA GLU A 245 0.03 -15.90 -21.05
C GLU A 245 1.07 -16.98 -20.67
N HIS A 246 2.31 -16.58 -20.34
CA HIS A 246 3.43 -17.46 -20.02
C HIS A 246 3.69 -17.63 -18.51
N ILE A 247 2.90 -16.97 -17.66
CA ILE A 247 3.01 -17.06 -16.20
C ILE A 247 2.67 -18.48 -15.72
N GLY A 248 3.41 -18.92 -14.69
CA GLY A 248 3.24 -20.24 -14.09
C GLY A 248 3.98 -21.35 -14.84
N PHE A 249 3.99 -21.36 -16.18
CA PHE A 249 4.56 -22.46 -16.97
C PHE A 249 6.10 -22.44 -17.11
N LEU A 250 6.72 -21.27 -17.09
CA LEU A 250 8.16 -21.07 -17.21
C LEU A 250 8.67 -20.10 -16.14
N SER A 251 9.98 -20.06 -15.92
CA SER A 251 10.59 -18.91 -15.23
C SER A 251 10.22 -17.63 -15.99
N PHE A 252 9.85 -16.58 -15.24
CA PHE A 252 9.44 -15.30 -15.81
C PHE A 252 10.50 -14.71 -16.76
N GLU A 253 11.79 -14.93 -16.48
CA GLU A 253 12.89 -14.49 -17.36
C GLU A 253 12.88 -15.18 -18.74
N VAL A 254 12.44 -16.45 -18.78
CA VAL A 254 12.29 -17.19 -20.03
C VAL A 254 11.13 -16.63 -20.84
N ALA A 255 10.05 -16.22 -20.18
CA ALA A 255 8.92 -15.54 -20.83
C ALA A 255 9.37 -14.21 -21.45
N ILE A 256 10.10 -13.37 -20.70
CA ILE A 256 10.70 -12.13 -21.21
C ILE A 256 11.51 -12.39 -22.48
N ARG A 257 12.40 -13.39 -22.44
CA ARG A 257 13.25 -13.71 -23.60
C ARG A 257 12.47 -14.18 -24.82
N ARG A 258 11.41 -14.96 -24.63
CA ARG A 258 10.58 -15.46 -25.74
C ARG A 258 9.71 -14.38 -26.36
N VAL A 259 9.09 -13.55 -25.54
CA VAL A 259 8.09 -12.57 -25.96
C VAL A 259 8.73 -11.27 -26.44
N LEU A 260 9.73 -10.76 -25.71
CA LEU A 260 10.39 -9.48 -25.99
C LEU A 260 11.71 -9.63 -26.76
N GLY A 261 12.27 -10.84 -26.84
CA GLY A 261 13.53 -11.10 -27.54
C GLY A 261 14.80 -10.64 -26.82
N VAL A 262 14.67 -10.08 -25.61
CA VAL A 262 15.78 -9.59 -24.77
C VAL A 262 15.87 -10.36 -23.45
N THR A 263 17.00 -10.30 -22.74
CA THR A 263 17.09 -10.86 -21.38
C THR A 263 16.44 -9.92 -20.37
N ALA A 264 16.06 -10.43 -19.20
CA ALA A 264 15.54 -9.62 -18.09
C ALA A 264 16.53 -8.51 -17.68
N ASP A 265 17.82 -8.85 -17.55
CA ASP A 265 18.87 -7.87 -17.26
C ASP A 265 18.97 -6.76 -18.32
N GLN A 266 18.82 -7.11 -19.60
CA GLN A 266 18.89 -6.15 -20.68
C GLN A 266 17.66 -5.24 -20.67
N LEU A 267 16.46 -5.82 -20.51
CA LEU A 267 15.21 -5.08 -20.37
C LEU A 267 15.29 -4.05 -19.24
N TYR A 268 15.73 -4.47 -18.05
CA TYR A 268 15.85 -3.59 -16.90
C TYR A 268 16.89 -2.48 -17.12
N LYS A 269 18.07 -2.81 -17.69
CA LYS A 269 19.09 -1.80 -18.01
C LYS A 269 18.62 -0.78 -19.03
N ASP A 270 17.89 -1.20 -20.05
CA ASP A 270 17.36 -0.29 -21.06
C ASP A 270 16.25 0.60 -20.48
N TRP A 271 15.42 0.05 -19.58
CA TRP A 271 14.43 0.84 -18.85
C TRP A 271 15.05 1.90 -17.93
N VAL A 272 16.05 1.52 -17.12
CA VAL A 272 16.77 2.48 -16.26
C VAL A 272 17.44 3.58 -17.09
N ARG A 273 18.07 3.22 -18.22
CA ARG A 273 18.64 4.22 -19.15
C ARG A 273 17.57 5.15 -19.71
N TYR A 274 16.43 4.60 -20.13
CA TYR A 274 15.30 5.40 -20.61
C TYR A 274 14.84 6.40 -19.57
N LEU A 275 14.66 5.98 -18.31
CA LEU A 275 14.27 6.87 -17.22
C LEU A 275 15.33 7.95 -16.95
N ASP A 276 16.60 7.57 -16.88
CA ASP A 276 17.71 8.51 -16.66
C ASP A 276 17.76 9.59 -17.75
N GLU A 277 17.65 9.21 -19.01
CA GLU A 277 17.62 10.15 -20.14
C GLU A 277 16.43 11.12 -20.04
N GLN A 278 15.22 10.59 -19.77
CA GLN A 278 14.01 11.40 -19.67
C GLN A 278 14.07 12.37 -18.49
N TYR A 279 14.44 11.90 -17.30
CA TYR A 279 14.46 12.74 -16.10
C TYR A 279 15.63 13.72 -16.10
N SER A 280 16.79 13.34 -16.63
CA SER A 280 17.92 14.26 -16.81
C SER A 280 17.59 15.41 -17.77
N GLN A 281 16.82 15.12 -18.83
CA GLN A 281 16.32 16.15 -19.74
C GLN A 281 15.36 17.10 -19.01
N GLN A 282 14.40 16.58 -18.25
CA GLN A 282 13.48 17.41 -17.46
C GLN A 282 14.21 18.32 -16.46
N VAL A 283 15.21 17.78 -15.74
CA VAL A 283 16.05 18.57 -14.83
C VAL A 283 16.79 19.67 -15.57
N SER A 284 17.33 19.37 -16.76
CA SER A 284 18.04 20.35 -17.58
C SER A 284 17.13 21.50 -18.02
N GLU A 285 15.89 21.20 -18.41
CA GLU A 285 14.88 22.20 -18.79
C GLU A 285 14.48 23.10 -17.62
N ILE A 286 14.24 22.53 -16.44
CA ILE A 286 13.94 23.28 -15.21
C ILE A 286 15.10 24.22 -14.86
N ARG A 287 16.34 23.71 -14.93
CA ARG A 287 17.54 24.51 -14.66
C ARG A 287 17.71 25.66 -15.65
N ALA A 288 17.40 25.44 -16.93
CA ALA A 288 17.47 26.46 -17.96
C ALA A 288 16.38 27.54 -17.78
N GLY A 289 15.20 27.17 -17.26
CA GLY A 289 14.08 28.08 -16.99
C GLY A 289 14.28 29.02 -15.78
N GLY A 290 15.33 28.79 -14.99
CA GLY A 290 15.55 29.47 -13.72
C GLY A 290 14.76 28.80 -12.60
N PHE A 291 15.46 28.37 -11.54
CA PHE A 291 14.88 27.70 -10.38
C PHE A 291 15.46 28.27 -9.09
N HIS A 292 14.72 28.11 -8.00
CA HIS A 292 15.20 28.40 -6.65
C HIS A 292 15.57 27.08 -6.00
N GLU A 293 16.85 26.93 -5.63
CA GLU A 293 17.31 25.76 -4.91
C GLU A 293 16.86 25.84 -3.45
N GLY A 294 16.18 24.80 -2.97
CA GLY A 294 15.83 24.66 -1.57
C GLY A 294 17.06 24.36 -0.72
N GLN A 295 16.98 24.69 0.57
CA GLN A 295 17.99 24.25 1.53
C GLN A 295 17.61 22.88 2.09
N ASN A 296 18.50 21.90 1.96
CA ASN A 296 18.36 20.63 2.66
C ASN A 296 18.50 20.89 4.18
N LEU A 297 17.48 20.52 4.95
CA LEU A 297 17.45 20.74 6.41
C LEU A 297 18.37 19.78 7.18
N GLY A 298 18.82 18.70 6.54
CA GLY A 298 19.78 17.74 7.06
C GLY A 298 19.20 16.83 8.15
N LYS A 299 19.93 15.74 8.43
CA LYS A 299 19.49 14.68 9.37
C LYS A 299 19.25 15.14 10.82
N ALA A 300 19.68 16.35 11.18
CA ALA A 300 19.38 16.93 12.48
C ALA A 300 17.90 17.35 12.60
N VAL A 301 17.26 17.66 11.47
CA VAL A 301 15.84 18.00 11.39
C VAL A 301 15.03 16.81 10.88
N ASN A 302 15.42 16.21 9.76
CA ASN A 302 14.68 15.13 9.08
C ASN A 302 15.57 13.89 8.85
N GLY A 303 16.01 13.28 9.94
CA GLY A 303 16.88 12.09 9.92
C GLY A 303 16.15 10.75 10.06
N GLY A 304 14.82 10.74 10.11
CA GLY A 304 14.01 9.56 10.31
C GLY A 304 14.02 8.62 9.10
N THR A 305 13.52 7.40 9.26
CA THR A 305 13.25 6.52 8.11
C THR A 305 12.06 7.04 7.29
N LEU A 306 11.10 7.65 7.98
CA LEU A 306 9.97 8.34 7.38
C LEU A 306 9.96 9.76 7.93
N ASP A 307 9.93 10.77 7.06
CA ASP A 307 9.75 12.18 7.39
C ASP A 307 8.83 12.83 6.35
N TYR A 308 7.61 13.21 6.75
CA TYR A 308 6.56 13.63 5.82
C TYR A 308 5.55 14.58 6.47
N HIS A 309 4.60 15.10 5.68
CA HIS A 309 3.63 16.12 6.10
C HIS A 309 4.23 17.36 6.83
N PRO A 310 5.25 18.04 6.26
CA PRO A 310 5.81 19.24 6.86
C PRO A 310 4.81 20.40 6.86
N ALA A 311 4.70 21.10 7.99
CA ALA A 311 3.91 22.31 8.15
C ALA A 311 4.71 23.35 8.94
N TRP A 312 4.97 24.50 8.31
CA TRP A 312 5.61 25.64 8.96
C TRP A 312 4.66 26.37 9.91
N SER A 313 5.17 26.80 11.06
CA SER A 313 4.46 27.76 11.91
C SER A 313 4.25 29.09 11.16
N PRO A 314 3.14 29.81 11.39
CA PRO A 314 2.89 31.10 10.74
C PRO A 314 3.98 32.16 10.95
N ASP A 315 4.72 32.08 12.07
CA ASP A 315 5.86 32.94 12.34
C ASP A 315 7.18 32.49 11.67
N GLY A 316 7.19 31.33 11.02
CA GLY A 316 8.34 30.77 10.33
C GLY A 316 9.45 30.23 11.24
N THR A 317 9.24 30.18 12.56
CA THR A 317 10.27 29.77 13.53
C THR A 317 10.28 28.27 13.82
N LYS A 318 9.23 27.54 13.46
CA LYS A 318 9.08 26.11 13.76
C LYS A 318 8.55 25.33 12.56
N LEU A 319 8.92 24.06 12.51
CA LEU A 319 8.41 23.09 11.54
C LEU A 319 7.82 21.91 12.28
N ALA A 320 6.53 21.65 12.08
CA ALA A 320 5.88 20.42 12.52
C ALA A 320 5.89 19.41 11.37
N PHE A 321 6.21 18.16 11.64
CA PHE A 321 6.23 17.10 10.63
C PHE A 321 6.03 15.74 11.31
N ILE A 322 5.64 14.74 10.53
CA ILE A 322 5.55 13.37 11.00
C ILE A 322 6.90 12.69 10.76
N SER A 323 7.44 12.09 11.81
CA SER A 323 8.70 11.36 11.74
C SER A 323 8.57 9.98 12.37
N SER A 324 9.35 9.02 11.89
CA SER A 324 9.61 7.78 12.63
C SER A 324 10.77 7.93 13.62
N GLU A 325 11.58 8.98 13.48
CA GLU A 325 12.91 9.11 14.09
C GLU A 325 13.69 7.78 13.98
N ASP A 326 14.39 7.38 15.05
CA ASP A 326 15.11 6.11 15.20
C ASP A 326 14.30 5.03 15.94
N ARG A 327 12.98 5.22 16.09
CA ARG A 327 12.12 4.32 16.88
C ARG A 327 11.98 2.94 16.24
N ASP A 328 12.00 1.91 17.10
CA ASP A 328 11.67 0.55 16.71
C ASP A 328 10.28 0.48 16.05
N TYR A 329 10.16 -0.37 15.02
CA TYR A 329 8.94 -0.53 14.21
C TYR A 329 8.49 0.73 13.45
N ARG A 330 9.31 1.79 13.41
CA ARG A 330 9.10 2.99 12.58
C ARG A 330 7.76 3.68 12.83
N ILE A 331 7.31 3.66 14.08
CA ILE A 331 6.00 4.20 14.45
C ILE A 331 6.01 5.72 14.19
N PRO A 332 5.17 6.22 13.27
CA PRO A 332 5.12 7.63 12.95
C PRO A 332 4.50 8.42 14.10
N HIS A 333 5.08 9.57 14.37
CA HIS A 333 4.66 10.47 15.43
C HIS A 333 4.98 11.92 15.06
N LEU A 334 4.34 12.85 15.77
CA LEU A 334 4.51 14.28 15.50
C LEU A 334 5.81 14.79 16.13
N VAL A 335 6.65 15.41 15.32
CA VAL A 335 7.87 16.14 15.73
C VAL A 335 7.70 17.61 15.40
N ILE A 336 8.10 18.48 16.34
CA ILE A 336 8.16 19.92 16.15
C ILE A 336 9.63 20.35 16.28
N HIS A 337 10.24 20.78 15.18
CA HIS A 337 11.57 21.39 15.19
C HIS A 337 11.46 22.90 15.40
N ASP A 338 12.22 23.40 16.35
CA ASP A 338 12.37 24.82 16.66
C ASP A 338 13.71 25.33 16.12
N PHE A 339 13.68 26.25 15.15
CA PHE A 339 14.89 26.77 14.50
C PHE A 339 15.64 27.81 15.35
N GLU A 340 14.99 28.42 16.34
CA GLU A 340 15.65 29.38 17.23
C GLU A 340 16.54 28.66 18.25
N THR A 341 16.09 27.49 18.74
CA THR A 341 16.78 26.70 19.74
C THR A 341 17.54 25.51 19.16
N GLY A 342 17.22 25.10 17.94
CA GLY A 342 17.74 23.90 17.28
C GLY A 342 17.27 22.59 17.91
N ARG A 343 16.10 22.57 18.56
CA ARG A 343 15.58 21.42 19.32
C ARG A 343 14.36 20.81 18.65
N ASN A 344 14.25 19.48 18.76
CA ASN A 344 13.05 18.73 18.43
C ASN A 344 12.22 18.48 19.68
N THR A 345 10.90 18.67 19.57
CA THR A 345 9.90 18.22 20.53
C THR A 345 9.09 17.11 19.89
N SER A 346 9.29 15.88 20.34
CA SER A 346 8.64 14.68 19.80
C SER A 346 7.46 14.30 20.70
N LEU A 347 6.27 14.20 20.11
CA LEU A 347 5.03 13.85 20.81
C LEU A 347 4.80 12.35 20.70
N ASP A 348 4.89 11.64 21.82
CA ASP A 348 4.63 10.21 21.86
C ASP A 348 3.19 9.87 21.42
N GLY A 349 3.07 8.76 20.70
CA GLY A 349 1.81 8.22 20.21
C GLY A 349 1.66 8.34 18.69
N TYR A 350 0.98 7.36 18.10
CA TYR A 350 0.79 7.26 16.66
C TYR A 350 0.04 8.47 16.10
N VAL A 351 0.70 9.18 15.18
CA VAL A 351 0.16 10.27 14.38
C VAL A 351 0.68 10.07 12.97
N ASP A 352 -0.23 9.96 12.01
CA ASP A 352 0.08 9.58 10.63
C ASP A 352 -0.82 10.36 9.66
N THR A 353 -0.93 11.66 9.92
CA THR A 353 -1.79 12.57 9.17
C THR A 353 -1.13 13.93 9.04
N ARG A 354 -1.64 14.76 8.13
CA ARG A 354 -1.30 16.19 8.06
C ARG A 354 -1.52 16.89 9.39
N VAL A 355 -0.83 18.01 9.58
CA VAL A 355 -0.94 18.88 10.76
C VAL A 355 -1.18 20.33 10.35
N SER A 356 -1.83 21.10 11.22
CA SER A 356 -2.09 22.52 10.99
C SER A 356 -1.72 23.36 12.22
N TRP A 357 -1.24 24.58 12.00
CA TRP A 357 -0.85 25.49 13.07
C TRP A 357 -1.97 26.48 13.40
N SER A 358 -2.09 26.86 14.67
CA SER A 358 -2.89 28.04 15.03
C SER A 358 -2.27 29.31 14.44
N PRO A 359 -3.08 30.34 14.10
CA PRO A 359 -2.57 31.60 13.54
C PRO A 359 -1.55 32.35 14.42
N ASP A 360 -1.54 32.07 15.73
CA ASP A 360 -0.62 32.66 16.70
C ASP A 360 0.64 31.81 16.93
N SER A 361 0.84 30.73 16.17
CA SER A 361 1.97 29.79 16.26
C SER A 361 2.10 29.05 17.60
N ARG A 362 1.06 29.09 18.46
CA ARG A 362 1.11 28.48 19.81
C ARG A 362 0.56 27.06 19.88
N LYS A 363 -0.15 26.59 18.86
CA LYS A 363 -0.80 25.28 18.85
C LYS A 363 -0.58 24.57 17.53
N VAL A 364 -0.43 23.24 17.62
CA VAL A 364 -0.43 22.34 16.47
C VAL A 364 -1.63 21.42 16.58
N TYR A 365 -2.48 21.41 15.55
CA TYR A 365 -3.61 20.53 15.39
C TYR A 365 -3.23 19.32 14.55
N PHE A 366 -3.68 18.15 14.97
CA PHE A 366 -3.36 16.89 14.33
C PHE A 366 -4.45 15.86 14.66
N LEU A 367 -4.46 14.75 13.93
CA LEU A 367 -5.33 13.64 14.22
C LEU A 367 -4.62 12.56 15.01
N ARG A 368 -5.30 12.01 16.00
CA ARG A 368 -4.79 10.91 16.81
C ARG A 368 -5.77 9.77 16.82
N ASN A 369 -5.27 8.58 16.51
CA ASN A 369 -6.10 7.38 16.52
C ASN A 369 -6.45 7.01 17.97
N ARG A 370 -7.75 6.91 18.26
CA ARG A 370 -8.28 6.45 19.53
C ARG A 370 -9.40 5.46 19.28
N ARG A 371 -9.21 4.21 19.71
CA ARG A 371 -10.17 3.10 19.50
C ARG A 371 -10.52 2.91 18.01
N SER A 372 -9.48 2.88 17.18
CA SER A 372 -9.59 2.69 15.73
C SER A 372 -10.22 3.85 14.97
N LYS A 373 -10.48 5.00 15.61
CA LYS A 373 -11.03 6.19 14.97
C LYS A 373 -10.09 7.38 15.11
N SER A 374 -10.00 8.21 14.09
CA SER A 374 -9.22 9.43 14.11
C SER A 374 -9.97 10.52 14.87
N GLU A 375 -9.33 11.09 15.88
CA GLU A 375 -9.86 12.20 16.68
C GLU A 375 -9.01 13.45 16.48
N LEU A 376 -9.67 14.60 16.36
CA LEU A 376 -9.00 15.89 16.31
C LEU A 376 -8.46 16.24 17.69
N ALA A 377 -7.16 16.56 17.75
CA ALA A 377 -6.47 17.04 18.92
C ALA A 377 -5.64 18.28 18.57
N PHE A 378 -5.24 19.02 19.61
CA PHE A 378 -4.18 20.00 19.49
C PHE A 378 -3.17 19.84 20.62
N TYR A 379 -1.92 20.16 20.31
CA TYR A 379 -0.85 20.33 21.28
C TYR A 379 -0.60 21.82 21.50
N ASP A 380 -0.61 22.23 22.76
CA ASP A 380 -0.35 23.59 23.19
C ASP A 380 1.12 23.71 23.60
N LEU A 381 1.89 24.52 22.86
CA LEU A 381 3.33 24.67 23.06
C LEU A 381 3.68 25.40 24.36
N GLU A 382 2.76 26.21 24.91
CA GLU A 382 3.01 26.99 26.13
C GLU A 382 2.83 26.11 27.37
N THR A 383 1.80 25.26 27.37
CA THR A 383 1.48 24.38 28.50
C THR A 383 2.08 22.97 28.37
N GLU A 384 2.65 22.66 27.20
CA GLU A 384 3.17 21.35 26.81
C GLU A 384 2.12 20.23 26.96
N LYS A 385 0.86 20.54 26.63
CA LYS A 385 -0.28 19.63 26.82
C LYS A 385 -1.06 19.39 25.54
N GLU A 386 -1.50 18.15 25.41
CA GLU A 386 -2.43 17.72 24.37
C GLU A 386 -3.88 17.79 24.86
N HIS A 387 -4.76 18.24 23.97
CA HIS A 387 -6.19 18.39 24.19
C HIS A 387 -6.99 17.82 23.02
N PHE A 388 -7.90 16.89 23.30
CA PHE A 388 -8.84 16.36 22.31
C PHE A 388 -10.03 17.30 22.11
N LEU A 389 -10.38 17.56 20.85
CA LEU A 389 -11.52 18.35 20.43
C LEU A 389 -12.70 17.48 19.97
N SER A 390 -12.46 16.22 19.63
CA SER A 390 -13.51 15.27 19.23
C SER A 390 -13.49 13.96 20.02
N ALA A 391 -14.62 13.25 19.97
CA ALA A 391 -14.74 11.89 20.46
C ALA A 391 -15.77 11.10 19.62
N GLY A 392 -15.31 10.09 18.91
CA GLY A 392 -16.07 9.19 18.06
C GLY A 392 -16.48 9.77 16.70
N LEU A 393 -15.92 10.91 16.30
CA LEU A 393 -16.40 11.68 15.13
C LEU A 393 -15.67 11.37 13.82
N ARG A 394 -14.58 10.58 13.83
CA ARG A 394 -13.82 10.17 12.63
C ARG A 394 -13.35 11.39 11.83
N ALA A 395 -12.49 12.20 12.44
CA ALA A 395 -11.88 13.35 11.77
C ALA A 395 -10.96 12.89 10.62
N ARG A 396 -10.80 13.72 9.58
CA ARG A 396 -10.04 13.39 8.37
C ARG A 396 -8.81 14.27 8.17
N ASP A 397 -8.96 15.58 8.35
CA ASP A 397 -7.87 16.55 8.29
C ASP A 397 -8.09 17.62 9.39
N PRO A 398 -7.02 18.10 10.04
CA PRO A 398 -7.09 19.05 11.15
C PRO A 398 -7.23 20.54 10.78
#